data_AF-A0A0F2T6V5-F1
#
_entry.id   AF-A0A0F2T6V5-F1
#
_cell.length_a   1.000
_cell.length_b   1.000
_cell.length_c   1.000
_cell.angle_alpha   90.00
_cell.angle_beta   90.00
_cell.angle_gamma   90.00
#
_symmetry.space_group_name_H-M   'P 1'
#
loop_
_entity.id
_entity.type
_entity.pdbx_description
1 polymer ?
#
loop_
_entity_poly.entity_id
_entity_poly.type
_entity_poly.pdbx_seq_one_letter_code
_entity_poly.pdbx_strand_id
1 'polypeptide(L)' 'LPFVVALNGFDGHQPHTPDEVREALQLGADTPVITLDARRRDSAKSALITLVEHALLARLR' A
#
# COMPACT_ATOMS: atom_id res chain seq x y z
N LEU A 1 11.66 -6.33 7.67
CA LEU A 1 10.44 -7.08 7.25
C LEU A 1 9.87 -6.36 6.05
N PRO A 2 9.57 -7.02 4.91
CA PRO A 2 8.87 -6.38 3.81
C PRO A 2 7.47 -5.95 4.25
N PHE A 3 7.06 -4.74 3.87
CA PHE A 3 5.75 -4.19 4.22
C PHE A 3 5.20 -3.30 3.10
N VAL A 4 3.90 -3.04 3.15
CA VAL A 4 3.18 -2.15 2.23
C VAL A 4 2.41 -1.14 3.07
N VAL A 5 2.34 0.09 2.61
CA VAL A 5 1.48 1.11 3.20
C VAL A 5 0.22 1.24 2.35
N ALA A 6 -0.93 0.86 2.90
CA ALA A 6 -2.22 1.02 2.25
C ALA A 6 -2.97 2.20 2.86
N LEU A 7 -3.16 3.26 2.08
CA LEU A 7 -3.94 4.42 2.49
C LEU A 7 -5.42 4.06 2.36
N ASN A 8 -6.05 3.77 3.49
CA ASN A 8 -7.43 3.36 3.54
C ASN A 8 -8.38 4.56 3.43
N GLY A 9 -9.01 4.72 2.28
CA GLY A 9 -10.02 5.74 2.00
C GLY A 9 -11.43 5.13 1.96
N PHE A 10 -12.40 5.86 2.49
CA PHE A 10 -13.80 5.47 2.47
C PHE A 10 -14.59 6.39 1.53
N ASP A 11 -15.53 5.80 0.80
CA ASP A 11 -16.47 6.54 -0.07
C ASP A 11 -15.76 7.38 -1.15
N GLY A 12 -14.59 6.91 -1.59
CA GLY A 12 -13.74 7.62 -2.55
C GLY A 12 -13.01 8.82 -1.97
N HIS A 13 -13.15 9.09 -0.67
CA HIS A 13 -12.44 10.18 -0.02
C HIS A 13 -11.02 9.76 0.36
N GLN A 14 -10.05 10.44 -0.25
CA GLN A 14 -8.63 10.23 -0.06
C GLN A 14 -7.96 11.60 0.12
N PRO A 15 -7.76 12.07 1.37
CA PRO A 15 -7.27 13.44 1.61
C PRO A 15 -5.80 13.64 1.22
N HIS A 16 -5.05 12.54 1.08
CA HIS A 16 -3.64 12.55 0.72
C HIS A 16 -3.37 11.55 -0.40
N THR A 17 -2.53 11.96 -1.33
CA THR A 17 -1.99 11.12 -2.40
C THR A 17 -0.94 10.13 -1.84
N PRO A 18 -0.68 9.03 -2.55
CA PRO A 18 0.43 8.12 -2.20
C PRO A 18 1.79 8.83 -2.08
N ASP A 19 2.05 9.83 -2.92
CA ASP A 19 3.32 10.55 -2.93
C ASP A 19 3.46 11.48 -1.72
N GLU A 20 2.41 12.19 -1.33
CA GLU A 20 2.40 13.01 -0.10
C GLU A 20 2.63 12.14 1.15
N VAL A 21 2.00 10.97 1.22
CA VAL A 21 2.20 10.03 2.34
C VAL A 21 3.60 9.44 2.32
N ARG A 22 4.15 9.13 1.14
CA ARG A 22 5.52 8.66 0.99
C ARG A 22 6.53 9.66 1.53
N GLU A 23 6.37 10.93 1.15
CA GLU A 23 7.23 12.01 1.62
C GLU A 23 7.11 12.19 3.14
N ALA A 24 5.88 12.29 3.65
CA ALA A 24 5.62 12.51 5.07
C ALA A 24 6.18 11.38 5.98
N LEU A 25 6.13 10.13 5.50
CA LEU A 25 6.63 8.96 6.21
C LEU A 25 8.08 8.59 5.86
N GLN A 26 8.75 9.38 5.01
CA GLN A 26 10.14 9.15 4.55
C GLN A 26 10.35 7.74 3.98
N LEU A 27 9.39 7.24 3.20
CA LEU A 27 9.43 5.88 2.66
C LEU A 27 10.33 5.79 1.43
N GLY A 28 11.24 4.80 1.42
CA GLY A 28 12.05 4.47 0.26
C GLY A 28 11.22 4.09 -0.96
N ALA A 29 11.75 4.34 -2.17
CA ALA A 29 11.03 4.14 -3.44
C ALA A 29 10.58 2.69 -3.68
N ASP A 30 11.20 1.73 -2.99
CA ASP A 30 10.90 0.30 -3.06
C ASP A 30 9.74 -0.13 -2.15
N THR A 31 9.33 0.71 -1.19
CA THR A 31 8.16 0.46 -0.33
C THR A 31 6.88 0.82 -1.08
N PRO A 32 5.97 -0.12 -1.38
CA PRO A 32 4.74 0.19 -2.09
C PRO A 32 3.79 1.01 -1.21
N VAL A 33 3.22 2.04 -1.82
CA VAL A 33 2.19 2.89 -1.21
C VAL A 33 0.97 2.85 -2.11
N ILE A 34 -0.13 2.27 -1.63
CA ILE A 34 -1.33 1.96 -2.43
C ILE A 34 -2.59 2.55 -1.80
N THR A 35 -3.64 2.76 -2.60
CA THR A 35 -4.97 3.15 -2.11
C THR A 35 -5.84 1.91 -1.87
N LEU A 36 -6.71 1.97 -0.86
CA LEU A 36 -7.54 0.84 -0.44
C LEU A 36 -8.90 1.37 0.09
N ASP A 37 -9.99 0.64 -0.13
CA ASP A 37 -11.15 0.68 0.78
C ASP A 37 -11.30 -0.71 1.42
N ALA A 38 -10.92 -0.83 2.69
CA ALA A 38 -10.89 -2.10 3.40
C ALA A 38 -12.28 -2.75 3.57
N ARG A 39 -13.37 -2.00 3.40
CA ARG A 39 -14.75 -2.54 3.43
C ARG A 39 -15.07 -3.33 2.17
N ARG A 40 -14.34 -3.08 1.08
CA ARG A 40 -14.51 -3.77 -0.20
C ARG A 40 -13.58 -4.97 -0.27
N ARG A 41 -14.17 -6.17 -0.22
CA ARG A 41 -13.44 -7.45 -0.26
C ARG A 41 -12.40 -7.53 -1.38
N ASP A 42 -12.75 -7.10 -2.59
CA ASP A 42 -11.83 -7.17 -3.73
C ASP A 42 -10.67 -6.17 -3.59
N SER A 43 -10.91 -5.01 -2.97
CA SER A 43 -9.86 -4.04 -2.67
C SER A 43 -8.87 -4.58 -1.63
N ALA A 44 -9.39 -5.18 -0.56
CA ALA A 44 -8.56 -5.83 0.46
C ALA A 44 -7.76 -7.01 -0.10
N LYS A 45 -8.38 -7.81 -0.98
CA LYS A 45 -7.70 -8.90 -1.70
C LYS A 45 -6.53 -8.37 -2.53
N SER A 46 -6.72 -7.31 -3.30
CA SER A 46 -5.64 -6.71 -4.09
C SER A 46 -4.49 -6.19 -3.22
N ALA A 47 -4.79 -5.55 -2.08
CA ALA A 47 -3.76 -5.10 -1.14
C ALA A 47 -2.93 -6.27 -0.57
N LEU A 48 -3.57 -7.39 -0.25
CA LEU A 48 -2.87 -8.60 0.20
C LEU A 48 -2.00 -9.23 -0.89
N ILE A 49 -2.45 -9.21 -2.15
CA ILE A 49 -1.64 -9.66 -3.29
C ILE A 49 -0.38 -8.80 -3.39
N THR A 50 -0.51 -7.48 -3.37
CA THR A 50 0.65 -6.56 -3.41
C THR A 50 1.63 -6.83 -2.27
N LEU A 51 1.13 -7.07 -1.04
CA LEU A 51 1.98 -7.40 0.10
C LEU A 51 2.77 -8.71 -0.13
N VAL A 52 2.09 -9.76 -0.59
CA VAL A 52 2.73 -11.06 -0.83
C VAL A 52 3.75 -10.96 -1.97
N GLU A 53 3.43 -10.29 -3.07
CA GLU A 53 4.36 -10.05 -4.18
C GLU A 53 5.58 -9.26 -3.71
N HIS A 54 5.40 -8.19 -2.95
CA HIS A 54 6.50 -7.40 -2.40
C HIS A 54 7.37 -8.24 -1.45
N ALA A 55 6.76 -9.05 -0.59
CA ALA A 55 7.49 -9.92 0.32
C ALA A 55 8.30 -11.01 -0.41
N LEU A 56 7.74 -11.58 -1.48
CA LEU A 56 8.45 -12.54 -2.33
C LEU A 56 9.64 -11.89 -3.04
N LEU A 57 9.45 -10.72 -3.64
CA LEU A 57 10.52 -9.97 -4.30
C LEU A 57 11.64 -9.56 -3.33
N ALA A 58 11.28 -9.13 -2.12
CA ALA A 58 12.25 -8.77 -1.09
C ALA A 58 13.08 -9.96 -0.60
N ARG A 59 12.55 -11.20 -0.68
CA ARG A 59 13.26 -12.42 -0.29
C ARG A 59 14.21 -12.96 -1.36
N LEU A 60 14.01 -12.56 -2.62
CA LEU A 60 14.85 -12.96 -3.75
C LEU A 60 16.05 -12.01 -3.96
N ARG A 61 16.15 -10.95 -3.15
CA ARG A 61 17.29 -10.04 -3.08
C ARG A 61 18.18 -10.43 -1.90
#